data_AF-A0A8T5IL21-F1
#
_entry.id   AF-A0A8T5IL21-F1
#
_cell.length_a   1.000
_cell.length_b   1.000
_cell.length_c   1.000
_cell.angle_alpha   90.00
_cell.angle_beta   90.00
_cell.angle_gamma   90.00
#
_symmetry.space_group_name_H-M   'P 1'
#
loop_
_entity.id
_entity.type
_entity.pdbx_description
1 polymer ?
#
loop_
_entity_poly.entity_id
_entity_poly.type
_entity_poly.pdbx_seq_one_letter_code
_entity_poly.pdbx_strand_id
1 'polypeptide(L)' 'MVDEQIRFICNNCRYKFRRKKDWDSYICPYCGKSSVERENTINKMIMDEL' A
#
# COMPACT_ATOMS: atom_id res chain seq x y z
N MET A 1 15.60 -10.12 10.68
CA MET A 1 15.31 -8.97 9.79
C MET A 1 13.86 -9.12 9.37
N VAL A 2 12.95 -8.29 9.88
CA VAL A 2 11.53 -8.36 9.50
C VAL A 2 11.40 -7.59 8.19
N ASP A 3 11.17 -8.28 7.08
CA ASP A 3 10.85 -7.66 5.80
C ASP A 3 9.52 -6.88 5.95
N GLU A 4 9.63 -5.58 6.24
CA GLU A 4 8.48 -4.68 6.37
C GLU A 4 7.85 -4.48 4.98
N GLN A 5 6.80 -5.26 4.71
CA GLN A 5 6.03 -5.18 3.48
C GLN A 5 4.93 -4.13 3.61
N ILE A 6 5.05 -3.08 2.81
CA ILE A 6 4.09 -1.99 2.72
C ILE A 6 3.05 -2.32 1.65
N ARG A 7 1.77 -2.10 1.96
CA ARG A 7 0.67 -2.22 0.99
C ARG A 7 0.53 -0.93 0.20
N PHE A 8 0.30 -1.08 -1.10
CA PHE A 8 0.05 0.01 -2.03
C PHE A 8 -1.20 -0.28 -2.86
N ILE A 9 -1.90 0.78 -3.26
CA ILE A 9 -3.03 0.74 -4.16
C ILE A 9 -2.79 1.70 -5.32
N CYS A 10 -3.04 1.26 -6.56
CA CYS A 10 -2.98 2.15 -7.71
C CYS A 10 -4.27 2.98 -7.83
N ASN A 11 -4.16 4.29 -7.99
CA ASN A 11 -5.33 5.15 -8.14
C ASN A 11 -6.00 5.02 -9.51
N ASN A 12 -5.25 4.56 -10.51
CA ASN A 12 -5.75 4.45 -11.89
C ASN A 12 -6.55 3.16 -12.11
N CYS A 13 -6.05 2.02 -11.64
CA CYS A 13 -6.69 0.71 -11.86
C CYS A 13 -7.19 0.03 -10.58
N ARG A 14 -6.97 0.65 -9.42
CA ARG A 14 -7.32 0.14 -8.07
C ARG A 14 -6.68 -1.20 -7.70
N TYR A 15 -5.64 -1.61 -8.44
CA TYR A 15 -4.87 -2.80 -8.14
C TYR A 15 -4.09 -2.64 -6.83
N LYS A 16 -4.23 -3.62 -5.93
CA LYS A 16 -3.56 -3.66 -4.63
C LYS A 16 -2.37 -4.60 -4.68
N PHE A 17 -1.23 -4.15 -4.17
CA PHE A 17 0.00 -4.94 -4.16
C PHE A 17 0.86 -4.63 -2.93
N ARG A 18 1.81 -5.50 -2.62
CA ARG A 18 2.74 -5.36 -1.49
C ARG A 18 4.16 -5.20 -2.02
N ARG A 19 4.93 -4.26 -1.45
CA ARG A 19 6.37 -4.10 -1.75
C ARG A 19 7.17 -3.84 -0.48
N LYS A 20 8.48 -4.09 -0.57
CA LYS A 20 9.42 -3.79 0.51
C LYS A 20 9.52 -2.27 0.72
N LYS A 21 9.83 -1.86 1.95
CA LYS A 21 9.98 -0.46 2.34
C LYS A 21 11.00 0.32 1.50
N ASP A 22 12.11 -0.32 1.12
CA ASP A 22 13.19 0.28 0.31
C ASP A 22 12.87 0.38 -1.19
N TRP A 23 11.63 0.14 -1.59
CA TRP A 23 11.25 0.20 -2.98
C TRP A 23 10.93 1.64 -3.41
N ASP A 24 11.88 2.29 -4.07
CA ASP A 24 11.79 3.68 -4.54
C ASP A 24 10.84 3.89 -5.75
N SER A 25 10.44 2.81 -6.42
CA SER A 25 9.65 2.88 -7.65
C SER A 25 8.13 2.77 -7.39
N TYR A 26 7.44 3.92 -7.43
CA TYR A 26 5.99 4.08 -7.29
C TYR A 26 5.19 3.65 -8.54
N ILE A 27 5.61 2.61 -9.28
CA ILE A 27 4.96 2.18 -10.52
C ILE A 27 4.05 0.97 -10.26
N CYS A 28 2.79 1.08 -10.66
CA CYS A 28 1.83 -0.01 -10.62
C CYS A 28 2.27 -1.16 -11.56
N PRO A 29 2.41 -2.40 -11.06
CA PRO A 29 2.82 -3.54 -11.90
C PRO A 29 1.74 -3.98 -12.89
N TYR A 30 0.48 -3.58 -12.66
CA TYR A 30 -0.64 -4.01 -13.48
C TYR A 30 -0.91 -3.08 -14.66
N CYS A 31 -0.90 -1.76 -14.43
CA CYS A 31 -1.20 -0.78 -15.46
C CYS A 31 -0.01 0.09 -15.88
N GLY A 32 1.15 -0.05 -15.23
CA GLY A 32 2.36 0.71 -15.53
C GLY A 32 2.31 2.20 -15.15
N LYS A 33 1.24 2.67 -14.48
CA LYS A 33 1.11 4.07 -14.04
C LYS A 33 1.83 4.30 -12.71
N SER A 34 2.40 5.49 -12.56
CA SER A 34 3.08 5.93 -11.32
C SER A 34 2.16 6.48 -10.23
N SER A 35 0.85 6.58 -10.50
CA SER A 35 -0.15 6.97 -9.49
C SER A 35 -0.48 5.78 -8.59
N VAL A 36 0.34 5.57 -7.56
CA VAL A 36 0.10 4.59 -6.49
C VAL A 36 0.19 5.27 -5.13
N GLU A 37 -0.75 4.93 -4.25
CA GLU A 37 -0.79 5.42 -2.88
C GLU A 37 -0.48 4.28 -1.90
N ARG A 38 0.16 4.62 -0.79
CA ARG A 38 0.35 3.68 0.31
C ARG A 38 -1.00 3.43 0.96
N GLU A 39 -1.41 2.17 1.02
CA GLU A 39 -2.56 1.77 1.82
C GLU A 39 -2.12 1.82 3.29
N ASN A 40 -2.29 2.99 3.90
CA ASN A 40 -2.11 3.16 5.34
C ASN A 40 -3.25 2.41 6.00
N THR A 41 -3.00 1.16 6.41
CA THR A 41 -3.89 0.44 7.32
C THR A 41 -3.72 1.12 8.68
N ILE A 42 -4.33 2.29 8.84
CA ILE A 42 -4.68 2.76 10.17
C ILE A 42 -5.62 1.67 10.65
N ASN A 43 -5.09 0.74 11.45
CA ASN A 43 -5.90 -0.02 12.36
C ASN A 43 -6.61 1.02 13.19
N LYS A 44 -7.80 1.43 12.74
CA LYS A 44 -8.85 1.91 13.60
C LYS A 44 -9.14 0.68 14.48
N MET A 45 -8.30 0.49 15.50
CA MET A 45 -8.78 0.12 16.81
C MET A 45 -9.80 1.22 17.12
N ILE A 46 -10.99 1.07 16.57
CA ILE A 46 -12.19 1.50 17.25
C ILE A 46 -12.07 0.63 18.50
N MET A 47 -11.54 1.23 19.56
CA MET A 47 -11.84 0.76 20.89
C MET A 47 -13.35 0.71 20.90
N ASP A 48 -13.84 -0.53 20.85
CA ASP A 48 -15.16 -0.88 21.31
C ASP A 48 -15.20 -0.39 22.77
N GLU A 49 -15.67 0.83 22.98
CA GLU A 49 -15.98 1.33 24.30
C GLU A 49 -17.29 2.12 24.19
N LEU A 50 -18.36 1.34 24.43
CA LEU A 50 -19.72 1.65 24.91
C LEU A 50 -20.42 2.94 24.46
#